data_AF-A0A965JPA6-F1
#
_entry.id   AF-A0A965JPA6-F1
#
_cell.length_a   1.000
_cell.length_b   1.000
_cell.length_c   1.000
_cell.angle_alpha   90.00
_cell.angle_beta   90.00
_cell.angle_gamma   90.00
#
_symmetry.space_group_name_H-M   'P 1'
#
loop_
_entity.id
_entity.type
_entity.pdbx_description
1 polymer ?
#
loop_
_entity_poly.entity_id
_entity_poly.type
_entity_poly.pdbx_seq_one_letter_code
_entity_poly.pdbx_strand_id
1 'polypeptide(L)'
;EQAKIAAEKLGVAFQLANFIRDVGEDLDRGRVYLPVMELQSHGVTREMLENKVLTPEIKNALKDQIARVRKLQQEAAPGINLLNPVARECIKAASELYCGIVDEVEKIEYQIFDKRAKTSLYRRMKVAAPALVRAKLFK
;
A
#
# COMPACT_ATOMS: atom_id res chain seq x y z
N GLU A 1 -1.44 -18.04 -16.88
CA GLU A 1 -2.65 -17.63 -16.14
C GLU A 1 -2.44 -17.28 -14.67
N GLN A 2 -2.05 -18.21 -13.79
CA GLN A 2 -1.95 -17.94 -12.35
C GLN A 2 -1.00 -16.78 -11.98
N ALA A 3 0.16 -16.70 -12.63
CA ALA A 3 1.12 -15.60 -12.41
C ALA A 3 0.55 -14.23 -12.82
N LYS A 4 -0.28 -14.18 -13.87
CA LYS A 4 -0.93 -12.95 -14.35
C LYS A 4 -1.97 -12.45 -13.33
N ILE A 5 -2.84 -13.34 -12.86
CA ILE A 5 -3.84 -13.02 -11.82
C ILE A 5 -3.17 -12.50 -10.56
N ALA A 6 -2.08 -13.13 -10.12
CA ALA A 6 -1.32 -12.66 -8.96
C ALA A 6 -0.68 -11.27 -9.21
N ALA A 7 -0.14 -11.03 -10.41
CA ALA A 7 0.42 -9.73 -10.77
C ALA A 7 -0.64 -8.62 -10.78
N GLU A 8 -1.85 -8.90 -11.29
CA GLU A 8 -2.98 -7.96 -11.28
C GLU A 8 -3.37 -7.60 -9.84
N LYS A 9 -3.54 -8.61 -8.97
CA LYS A 9 -3.85 -8.38 -7.55
C LYS A 9 -2.79 -7.54 -6.85
N LEU A 10 -1.52 -7.84 -7.10
CA LEU A 10 -0.41 -7.09 -6.52
C LEU A 10 -0.37 -5.64 -7.03
N GLY A 11 -0.63 -5.43 -8.33
CA GLY A 11 -0.74 -4.10 -8.92
C GLY A 11 -1.86 -3.27 -8.29
N VAL A 12 -3.03 -3.87 -8.06
CA VAL A 12 -4.14 -3.21 -7.35
C VAL A 12 -3.74 -2.88 -5.91
N ALA A 13 -3.09 -3.80 -5.20
CA ALA A 13 -2.61 -3.54 -3.84
C ALA A 13 -1.65 -2.34 -3.79
N PHE A 14 -0.73 -2.23 -4.75
CA PHE A 14 0.24 -1.12 -4.82
C PHE A 14 -0.44 0.22 -5.09
N GLN A 15 -1.36 0.25 -6.06
CA GLN A 15 -2.09 1.48 -6.37
C GLN A 15 -2.95 1.93 -5.21
N LEU A 16 -3.68 1.01 -4.58
CA LEU A 16 -4.49 1.33 -3.41
C LEU A 16 -3.63 1.84 -2.23
N ALA A 17 -2.48 1.23 -1.96
CA ALA A 17 -1.55 1.73 -0.94
C ALA A 17 -1.03 3.14 -1.24
N ASN A 18 -0.73 3.46 -2.51
CA ASN A 18 -0.35 4.82 -2.91
C ASN A 18 -1.50 5.81 -2.71
N PHE A 19 -2.73 5.47 -3.14
CA PHE A 19 -3.89 6.35 -2.96
C PHE A 19 -4.17 6.63 -1.48
N ILE A 20 -4.03 5.63 -0.60
CA ILE A 20 -4.18 5.84 0.85
C ILE A 20 -3.11 6.81 1.39
N ARG A 21 -1.85 6.67 0.96
CA ARG A 21 -0.74 7.51 1.44
C ARG A 21 -0.84 8.96 0.96
N ASP A 22 -1.25 9.16 -0.29
CA ASP A 22 -1.13 10.45 -0.97
C ASP A 22 -2.47 11.19 -1.09
N VAL A 23 -3.55 10.68 -0.48
CA VAL A 23 -4.90 11.29 -0.47
C VAL A 23 -4.92 12.79 -0.15
N GLY A 24 -4.13 13.26 0.83
CA GLY A 24 -4.03 14.70 1.15
C GLY A 24 -3.43 15.52 0.00
N GLU A 25 -2.36 15.02 -0.61
CA GLU A 25 -1.69 15.63 -1.77
C GLU A 25 -2.58 15.57 -3.03
N ASP A 26 -3.38 14.51 -3.19
CA ASP A 26 -4.32 14.37 -4.30
C ASP A 26 -5.51 15.33 -4.17
N LEU A 27 -6.01 15.54 -2.95
CA LEU A 27 -7.06 16.52 -2.67
C LEU A 27 -6.60 17.95 -2.94
N ASP A 28 -5.34 18.30 -2.65
CA ASP A 28 -4.76 19.60 -3.04
C ASP A 28 -4.78 19.84 -4.55
N ARG A 29 -4.83 18.76 -5.33
CA ARG A 29 -4.93 18.79 -6.80
C ARG A 29 -6.37 18.62 -7.28
N GLY A 30 -7.35 18.64 -6.38
CA GLY A 30 -8.78 18.47 -6.67
C GLY A 30 -9.19 17.04 -7.04
N ARG A 31 -8.40 16.02 -6.66
CA ARG A 31 -8.58 14.63 -7.08
C ARG A 31 -8.83 13.70 -5.90
N VAL A 32 -9.66 12.69 -6.13
CA VAL A 32 -9.94 11.60 -5.18
C VAL A 32 -9.80 10.28 -5.92
N TYR A 33 -8.80 9.48 -5.54
CA TYR A 33 -8.55 8.15 -6.12
C TYR A 33 -8.97 6.99 -5.23
N LEU A 34 -9.32 7.26 -3.97
CA LEU A 34 -9.89 6.24 -3.09
C LEU A 34 -11.23 5.74 -3.65
N PRO A 35 -11.54 4.43 -3.49
CA PRO A 35 -12.78 3.86 -4.02
C PRO A 35 -14.03 4.53 -3.41
N VAL A 36 -14.73 5.33 -4.22
CA VAL A 36 -15.79 6.23 -3.76
C VAL A 36 -17.00 5.49 -3.20
N MET A 37 -17.39 4.35 -3.79
CA MET A 37 -18.53 3.56 -3.32
C MET A 37 -18.27 3.00 -1.92
N GLU A 38 -17.05 2.53 -1.67
CA GLU A 38 -16.63 2.03 -0.37
C GLU A 38 -16.55 3.17 0.65
N LEU A 39 -16.02 4.34 0.28
CA LEU A 39 -16.06 5.54 1.14
C LEU A 39 -17.50 5.90 1.54
N GLN A 40 -18.42 5.92 0.57
CA GLN A 40 -19.84 6.23 0.79
C GLN A 40 -20.52 5.21 1.71
N SER A 41 -20.13 3.93 1.67
CA SER A 41 -20.67 2.91 2.59
C SER A 41 -20.34 3.17 4.06
N HIS A 42 -19.30 3.97 4.35
CA HIS A 42 -19.00 4.46 5.70
C HIS A 42 -19.59 5.85 5.98
N GLY A 43 -20.38 6.42 5.07
CA GLY A 43 -20.92 7.78 5.18
C GLY A 43 -19.92 8.88 4.83
N VAL A 44 -18.76 8.55 4.25
CA VAL A 44 -17.76 9.55 3.86
C VAL A 44 -18.20 10.28 2.60
N THR A 45 -18.35 11.59 2.70
CA THR A 45 -18.62 12.46 1.55
C THR A 45 -17.34 13.10 1.02
N ARG A 46 -17.41 13.64 -0.19
CA ARG A 46 -16.30 14.42 -0.77
C ARG A 46 -15.95 15.64 0.08
N GLU A 47 -16.96 16.35 0.58
CA GLU A 47 -16.78 17.53 1.44
C GLU A 47 -16.04 17.17 2.73
N MET A 48 -16.33 16.02 3.33
CA MET A 48 -15.59 15.54 4.51
C MET A 48 -14.09 15.34 4.22
N LEU A 49 -13.75 14.82 3.04
CA LEU A 49 -12.36 14.68 2.61
C LEU A 49 -11.71 16.04 2.35
N GLU A 50 -12.42 16.95 1.68
CA GLU A 50 -11.92 18.30 1.36
C GLU A 50 -11.69 19.17 2.61
N ASN A 51 -12.46 18.93 3.68
CA ASN A 51 -12.21 19.54 4.99
C ASN A 51 -10.90 19.07 5.65
N LYS A 52 -10.29 17.98 5.15
CA LYS A 52 -9.02 17.41 5.64
C LYS A 52 -8.97 17.14 7.14
N VAL A 53 -10.13 16.88 7.75
CA VAL A 53 -10.23 16.46 9.15
C VAL A 53 -10.44 14.95 9.20
N LEU A 54 -9.59 14.24 9.93
CA LEU A 54 -9.76 12.81 10.12
C LEU A 54 -10.98 12.54 11.02
N THR A 55 -12.08 12.09 10.42
CA THR A 55 -13.29 11.67 11.15
C THR A 55 -13.28 10.15 11.41
N PRO A 56 -14.11 9.65 12.34
CA PRO A 56 -14.28 8.21 12.56
C PRO A 56 -14.71 7.44 11.30
N GLU A 57 -15.57 8.02 10.47
CA GLU A 57 -16.04 7.47 9.19
C GLU A 57 -14.88 7.27 8.23
N ILE A 58 -14.04 8.31 8.05
CA ILE A 58 -12.84 8.25 7.22
C ILE A 58 -11.88 7.19 7.78
N LYS A 59 -11.62 7.20 9.09
CA LYS A 59 -10.73 6.22 9.74
C LYS A 59 -11.21 4.78 9.52
N ASN A 60 -12.51 4.53 9.62
CA ASN A 60 -13.08 3.20 9.37
C ASN A 60 -13.00 2.80 7.90
N ALA A 61 -13.28 3.71 6.97
CA ALA A 61 -13.11 3.43 5.55
C ALA A 61 -11.65 3.11 5.19
N LEU A 62 -10.69 3.83 5.79
CA LEU A 62 -9.26 3.55 5.60
C LEU A 62 -8.88 2.17 6.16
N LYS A 63 -9.40 1.76 7.33
CA LYS A 63 -9.16 0.41 7.87
C LYS A 63 -9.55 -0.68 6.87
N ASP A 64 -10.70 -0.53 6.23
CA ASP A 64 -11.19 -1.52 5.27
C ASP A 64 -10.34 -1.53 3.99
N GLN A 65 -9.91 -0.36 3.50
CA GLN A 65 -8.98 -0.31 2.37
C GLN A 65 -7.59 -0.88 2.71
N ILE A 66 -7.09 -0.65 3.93
CA ILE A 66 -5.84 -1.23 4.41
C ILE A 66 -5.95 -2.76 4.51
N ALA A 67 -7.07 -3.27 5.03
CA ALA A 67 -7.35 -4.70 5.06
C ALA A 67 -7.39 -5.29 3.64
N ARG A 68 -7.97 -4.56 2.67
CA ARG A 68 -7.97 -4.96 1.25
C ARG A 68 -6.56 -5.02 0.66
N VAL A 69 -5.68 -4.05 0.93
CA VAL A 69 -4.27 -4.09 0.50
C VAL A 69 -3.59 -5.37 1.00
N ARG A 70 -3.73 -5.67 2.31
CA ARG A 70 -3.13 -6.87 2.93
C ARG A 70 -3.68 -8.15 2.33
N LYS A 71 -4.99 -8.24 2.13
CA LYS A 71 -5.64 -9.40 1.50
C LYS A 71 -5.12 -9.63 0.08
N LEU A 72 -5.07 -8.58 -0.75
CA LEU A 72 -4.57 -8.68 -2.12
C LEU A 72 -3.09 -9.07 -2.16
N GLN A 73 -2.27 -8.52 -1.25
CA GLN A 73 -0.87 -8.90 -1.11
C GLN A 73 -0.73 -10.40 -0.78
N GLN A 74 -1.51 -10.89 0.18
CA GLN A 74 -1.49 -12.29 0.59
C GLN A 74 -1.92 -13.22 -0.55
N GLU A 75 -3.00 -12.86 -1.26
CA GLU A 75 -3.49 -13.64 -2.41
C GLU A 75 -2.52 -13.64 -3.59
N ALA A 76 -1.73 -12.57 -3.77
CA ALA A 76 -0.73 -12.48 -4.82
C ALA A 76 0.58 -13.22 -4.47
N ALA A 77 0.88 -13.42 -3.18
CA ALA A 77 2.17 -13.95 -2.73
C ALA A 77 2.57 -15.30 -3.36
N PRO A 78 1.67 -16.29 -3.54
CA PRO A 78 2.03 -17.55 -4.20
C PRO A 78 2.50 -17.36 -5.64
N GLY A 79 1.91 -16.40 -6.37
CA GLY A 79 2.25 -16.13 -7.77
C GLY A 79 3.63 -15.51 -7.95
N ILE A 80 4.19 -14.86 -6.93
CA ILE A 80 5.56 -14.33 -6.96
C ILE A 80 6.57 -15.48 -7.13
N ASN A 81 6.29 -16.66 -6.55
CA ASN A 81 7.16 -17.83 -6.68
C ASN A 81 7.17 -18.44 -8.08
N LEU A 82 6.22 -18.07 -8.95
CA LEU A 82 6.18 -18.50 -10.35
C LEU A 82 7.11 -17.68 -11.25
N LEU A 83 7.62 -16.54 -10.76
CA LEU A 83 8.53 -15.70 -11.52
C LEU A 83 9.93 -16.31 -11.59
N ASN A 84 10.69 -15.91 -12.62
CA ASN A 84 12.11 -16.24 -12.70
C ASN A 84 12.85 -15.73 -11.44
N PRO A 85 13.96 -16.35 -11.02
CA PRO A 85 14.61 -16.03 -9.74
C PRO A 85 14.99 -14.56 -9.55
N VAL A 86 15.43 -13.89 -10.63
CA VAL A 86 15.86 -12.49 -10.58
C VAL A 86 14.66 -11.56 -10.35
N ALA A 87 13.60 -11.70 -11.16
CA ALA A 87 12.38 -10.90 -11.04
C ALA A 87 11.65 -11.21 -9.72
N ARG A 88 11.65 -12.46 -9.28
CA ARG A 88 11.03 -12.90 -8.02
C ARG A 88 11.53 -12.07 -6.83
N GLU A 89 12.84 -11.91 -6.70
CA GLU A 89 13.41 -11.16 -5.57
C GLU A 89 13.08 -9.67 -5.63
N CYS A 90 13.13 -9.07 -6.83
CA CYS A 90 12.70 -7.68 -7.04
C CYS A 90 11.23 -7.48 -6.66
N ILE A 91 10.34 -8.39 -7.08
CA ILE A 91 8.90 -8.30 -6.81
C ILE A 91 8.58 -8.58 -5.33
N LYS A 92 9.30 -9.48 -4.65
CA LYS A 92 9.19 -9.65 -3.19
C LYS A 92 9.55 -8.36 -2.45
N ALA A 93 10.66 -7.73 -2.83
CA ALA A 93 11.08 -6.47 -2.22
C ALA A 93 10.05 -5.35 -2.47
N ALA A 94 9.57 -5.21 -3.71
CA ALA A 94 8.52 -4.26 -4.05
C ALA A 94 7.23 -4.53 -3.24
N SER A 95 6.82 -5.80 -3.12
CA SER A 95 5.65 -6.21 -2.34
C SER A 95 5.76 -5.77 -0.88
N GLU A 96 6.89 -6.06 -0.22
CA GLU A 96 7.13 -5.67 1.16
C GLU A 96 7.13 -4.14 1.36
N LEU A 97 7.74 -3.39 0.43
CA LEU A 97 7.87 -1.93 0.54
C LEU A 97 6.56 -1.20 0.27
N TYR A 98 5.86 -1.54 -0.82
CA TYR A 98 4.63 -0.86 -1.22
C TYR A 98 3.45 -1.25 -0.33
N CYS A 99 3.21 -2.55 -0.12
CA CYS A 99 2.11 -2.95 0.76
C CYS A 99 2.40 -2.58 2.21
N GLY A 100 3.68 -2.49 2.62
CA GLY A 100 4.06 -2.01 3.96
C GLY A 100 3.79 -0.53 4.22
N ILE A 101 3.40 0.27 3.21
CA ILE A 101 3.01 1.68 3.39
C ILE A 101 1.81 1.79 4.35
N VAL A 102 0.84 0.87 4.24
CA VAL A 102 -0.38 0.91 5.05
C VAL A 102 -0.09 0.72 6.54
N ASP A 103 0.96 -0.03 6.87
CA ASP A 103 1.41 -0.19 8.25
C ASP A 103 2.01 1.10 8.80
N GLU A 104 2.62 1.93 7.94
CA GLU A 104 3.10 3.25 8.34
C GLU A 104 1.94 4.25 8.47
N VAL A 105 0.84 4.07 7.71
CA VAL A 105 -0.41 4.83 7.88
C VAL A 105 -1.07 4.52 9.23
N GLU A 106 -1.09 3.25 9.64
CA GLU A 106 -1.59 2.87 10.95
C GLU A 106 -0.75 3.45 12.09
N LYS A 107 0.59 3.43 11.98
CA LYS A 107 1.48 4.01 13.00
C LYS A 107 1.32 5.52 13.21
N ILE A 108 0.92 6.25 12.17
CA ILE A 108 0.59 7.67 12.28
C ILE A 108 -0.86 7.90 12.70
N GLU A 109 -1.56 6.86 13.19
CA GLU A 109 -2.96 6.90 13.59
C GLU A 109 -3.90 7.39 12.47
N TYR A 110 -3.62 6.98 11.22
CA TYR A 110 -4.40 7.30 10.04
C TYR A 110 -4.44 8.80 9.70
N GLN A 111 -3.50 9.59 10.24
CA GLN A 111 -3.40 11.04 10.01
C GLN A 111 -2.87 11.37 8.60
N ILE A 112 -3.54 10.87 7.57
CA ILE A 112 -3.21 10.95 6.14
C ILE A 112 -3.22 12.37 5.57
N PHE A 113 -3.88 13.32 6.25
CA PHE A 113 -3.97 14.72 5.82
C PHE A 113 -2.80 15.56 6.36
N ASP A 114 -2.39 15.31 7.60
CA ASP A 114 -1.35 16.11 8.28
C ASP A 114 0.03 15.47 8.18
N LYS A 115 0.09 14.16 8.00
CA LYS A 115 1.33 13.38 8.05
C LYS A 115 1.43 12.48 6.83
N ARG A 116 2.61 12.49 6.22
CA ARG A 116 2.93 11.54 5.15
C ARG A 116 3.48 10.24 5.72
N ALA A 117 2.82 9.12 5.42
CA ALA A 117 3.32 7.79 5.73
C ALA A 117 4.56 7.48 4.87
N LYS A 118 5.73 7.37 5.52
CA LYS A 118 7.02 7.08 4.87
C LYS A 118 7.47 5.67 5.25
N THR A 119 7.94 4.92 4.27
CA THR A 119 8.47 3.57 4.53
C THR A 119 9.61 3.62 5.55
N SER A 120 9.45 2.89 6.65
CA SER A 120 10.42 2.87 7.75
C SER A 120 11.79 2.34 7.30
N LEU A 121 12.84 2.80 8.00
CA LEU A 121 14.20 2.31 7.77
C LEU A 121 14.29 0.80 7.97
N TYR A 122 13.60 0.26 8.98
CA TYR A 122 13.51 -1.18 9.24
C TYR A 122 13.03 -1.97 8.02
N ARG A 123 11.94 -1.55 7.36
CA ARG A 123 11.44 -2.23 6.15
C ARG A 123 12.42 -2.15 4.99
N ARG A 124 13.05 -0.99 4.80
CA ARG A 124 14.10 -0.82 3.79
C ARG A 124 15.28 -1.77 4.05
N MET A 125 15.69 -1.92 5.30
CA MET A 125 16.75 -2.86 5.68
C MET A 125 16.33 -4.32 5.54
N LYS A 126 15.07 -4.67 5.86
CA LYS A 126 14.53 -6.02 5.70
C LYS A 126 14.63 -6.54 4.26
N VAL A 127 14.43 -5.66 3.28
CA VAL A 127 14.59 -6.02 1.86
C VAL A 127 16.03 -5.88 1.35
N ALA A 128 16.78 -4.89 1.82
CA ALA A 128 18.13 -4.61 1.33
C ALA A 128 19.18 -5.58 1.87
N ALA A 129 19.10 -5.97 3.15
CA ALA A 129 20.13 -6.78 3.79
C ALA A 129 20.32 -8.17 3.12
N PRO A 130 19.26 -8.96 2.84
CA PRO A 130 19.43 -10.24 2.14
C PRO A 130 19.98 -10.08 0.72
N ALA A 131 19.59 -9.01 0.02
CA ALA A 131 20.09 -8.70 -1.32
C ALA A 131 21.59 -8.37 -1.29
N LEU A 132 22.04 -7.57 -0.33
CA LEU A 132 23.44 -7.21 -0.13
C LEU A 132 24.31 -8.41 0.24
N VAL A 133 23.82 -9.29 1.12
CA VAL A 133 24.54 -10.53 1.51
C VAL A 133 24.77 -11.41 0.28
N ARG A 134 23.75 -11.64 -0.55
CA ARG A 134 23.90 -12.41 -1.78
C ARG A 134 24.85 -11.74 -2.78
N ALA A 135 24.73 -10.43 -2.98
CA ALA A 135 25.62 -9.71 -3.89
C ALA A 135 27.10 -9.76 -3.46
N LYS A 136 27.39 -9.92 -2.17
CA LYS A 136 28.75 -10.09 -1.64
C LYS A 136 29.23 -11.54 -1.63
N LEU A 137 28.33 -12.52 -1.44
CA LEU A 137 28.67 -13.96 -1.39
C LEU A 137 28.79 -14.60 -2.78
N PHE A 138 28.09 -14.09 -3.80
CA PHE A 138 28.16 -14.56 -5.19
C PHE A 138 29.06 -13.66 -6.05
N LYS A 139 30.03 -12.99 -5.43
CA LYS A 139 31.07 -12.21 -6.08
C LYS A 139 32.39 -12.95 -6.03
#